data_AF-A0AAU0F5T8-F1
#
_entry.id   AF-A0AAU0F5T8-F1
#
_cell.length_a   1.000
_cell.length_b   1.000
_cell.length_c   1.000
_cell.angle_alpha   90.00
_cell.angle_beta   90.00
_cell.angle_gamma   90.00
#
_symmetry.space_group_name_H-M   'P 1'
#
loop_
_entity.id
_entity.type
_entity.pdbx_description
1 polymer ?
#
loop_
_entity_poly.entity_id
_entity_poly.type
_entity_poly.pdbx_seq_one_letter_code
_entity_poly.pdbx_strand_id
1 'polypeptide(L)'
;MNTKFFSLKSWYIKLFFLATTLSVATSCNRDDDAIVIDNSITADLSKIDLTDGVSTAGGKIWKDTYTENAPLEIGIFKFNHNAFPDWQTWYGFTVSNSSDNSDHINSEGGWLANQWGTMPKGGKLGVGSPFLVSYADHLPKNLDNAIKAGTATKIERFSSSVEITDDTKTYAAKSANFAISPWSYYGILNGDAYARKFEKGDYFAIHIFGLDKDKMPTNNAKPVTHYFVDFRNGVNTINTSWSTVDLSELGNVKYLVFFLETTDVGQWGANTALYFTMDQLKVEEVK
;
A
#
# COMPACT_ATOMS: atom_id res chain seq x y z
N MET A 1 -0.98 -45.11 -68.38
CA MET A 1 0.30 -45.39 -69.04
C MET A 1 1.41 -44.86 -68.14
N ASN A 2 2.39 -45.72 -67.85
CA ASN A 2 3.68 -45.50 -67.18
C ASN A 2 3.75 -45.17 -65.68
N THR A 3 3.88 -46.29 -64.96
CA THR A 3 4.71 -46.57 -63.79
C THR A 3 6.11 -45.92 -63.78
N LYS A 4 6.62 -45.57 -62.58
CA LYS A 4 7.81 -46.24 -61.98
C LYS A 4 8.07 -45.80 -60.53
N PHE A 5 8.52 -46.80 -59.78
CA PHE A 5 8.88 -46.89 -58.36
C PHE A 5 10.30 -46.36 -58.03
N PHE A 6 10.65 -46.47 -56.73
CA PHE A 6 11.94 -46.38 -56.00
C PHE A 6 12.03 -45.13 -55.11
N SER A 7 12.49 -45.14 -53.85
CA SER A 7 12.85 -46.17 -52.86
C SER A 7 13.25 -45.44 -51.56
N LEU A 8 13.08 -46.12 -50.42
CA LEU A 8 13.40 -45.71 -49.04
C LEU A 8 14.79 -45.07 -48.83
N LYS A 9 14.89 -44.20 -47.82
CA LYS A 9 15.83 -44.40 -46.70
C LYS A 9 15.42 -43.61 -45.44
N SER A 10 15.16 -44.35 -44.37
CA SER A 10 15.03 -43.88 -42.99
C SER A 10 16.38 -43.36 -42.50
N TRP A 11 16.41 -42.20 -41.83
CA TRP A 11 17.59 -41.76 -41.10
C TRP A 11 17.24 -41.45 -39.64
N TYR A 12 17.79 -42.28 -38.76
CA TYR A 12 17.80 -42.12 -37.32
C TYR A 12 18.67 -40.92 -36.93
N ILE A 13 18.09 -39.91 -36.28
CA ILE A 13 18.86 -38.88 -35.58
C ILE A 13 19.10 -39.39 -34.16
N LYS A 14 20.33 -39.80 -33.86
CA LYS A 14 20.78 -40.10 -32.50
C LYS A 14 21.00 -38.78 -31.75
N LEU A 15 20.27 -38.58 -30.66
CA LEU A 15 20.62 -37.59 -29.63
C LEU A 15 22.00 -37.94 -29.06
N PHE A 16 22.98 -37.06 -29.23
CA PHE A 16 24.20 -37.06 -28.43
C PHE A 16 24.01 -36.06 -27.29
N PHE A 17 23.88 -36.56 -26.06
CA PHE A 17 24.10 -35.77 -24.85
C PHE A 17 25.59 -35.45 -24.77
N LEU A 18 25.96 -34.21 -25.07
CA LEU A 18 27.29 -33.70 -24.78
C LEU A 18 27.28 -33.16 -23.35
N ALA A 19 27.79 -33.96 -22.41
CA ALA A 19 28.10 -33.51 -21.07
C ALA A 19 29.31 -32.57 -21.16
N THR A 20 29.08 -31.25 -21.13
CA THR A 20 30.15 -30.28 -20.98
C THR A 20 30.61 -30.29 -19.54
N THR A 21 31.73 -30.97 -19.30
CA THR A 21 32.53 -30.84 -18.08
C THR A 21 33.08 -29.42 -18.03
N LEU A 22 32.50 -28.58 -17.18
CA LEU A 22 33.07 -27.28 -16.86
C LEU A 22 34.25 -27.50 -15.92
N SER A 23 35.46 -27.45 -16.47
CA SER A 23 36.71 -27.41 -15.72
C SER A 23 36.79 -26.10 -14.94
N VAL A 24 36.65 -26.18 -13.61
CA VAL A 24 36.90 -25.05 -12.71
C VAL A 24 38.40 -24.77 -12.69
N ALA A 25 38.83 -23.73 -13.40
CA ALA A 25 40.14 -23.14 -13.17
C ALA A 25 40.04 -22.29 -11.88
N THR A 26 40.71 -22.73 -10.82
CA THR A 26 40.81 -21.97 -9.57
C THR A 26 41.72 -20.76 -9.81
N SER A 27 41.11 -19.62 -10.15
CA SER A 27 41.72 -18.31 -10.00
C SER A 27 41.38 -17.82 -8.59
N CYS A 28 42.37 -17.75 -7.71
CA CYS A 28 42.22 -17.21 -6.37
C CYS A 28 41.96 -15.70 -6.45
N ASN A 29 40.69 -15.29 -6.44
CA ASN A 29 40.28 -14.00 -5.90
C ASN A 29 39.30 -14.27 -4.75
N ARG A 30 39.71 -13.90 -3.54
CA ARG A 30 38.84 -13.85 -2.35
C ARG A 30 37.97 -12.60 -2.51
N ASP A 31 36.84 -12.75 -3.17
CA ASP A 31 35.69 -11.92 -2.90
C ASP A 31 34.67 -12.84 -2.27
N ASP A 32 34.58 -12.79 -0.94
CA ASP A 32 33.44 -13.35 -0.21
C ASP A 32 32.22 -12.53 -0.64
N ASP A 33 31.61 -12.90 -1.78
CA ASP A 33 30.24 -12.52 -2.10
C ASP A 33 29.36 -13.15 -1.03
N ALA A 34 29.21 -12.44 0.09
CA ALA A 34 28.28 -12.81 1.13
C ALA A 34 26.92 -13.01 0.46
N ILE A 35 26.41 -14.24 0.53
CA ILE A 35 25.04 -14.54 0.11
C ILE A 35 24.14 -13.64 0.96
N VAL A 36 23.64 -12.56 0.36
CA VAL A 36 22.62 -11.72 0.97
C VAL A 36 21.34 -12.53 0.93
N ILE A 37 21.08 -13.24 2.03
CA ILE A 37 19.77 -13.86 2.24
C ILE A 37 18.80 -12.71 2.50
N ASP A 38 17.95 -12.42 1.52
CA ASP A 38 16.86 -11.45 1.65
C ASP A 38 15.83 -11.99 2.64
N ASN A 39 15.93 -11.53 3.89
CA ASN A 39 14.98 -11.83 4.96
C ASN A 39 13.80 -10.82 4.98
N SER A 40 13.54 -10.14 3.86
CA SER A 40 12.41 -9.22 3.78
C SER A 40 11.10 -9.96 3.62
N ILE A 41 10.08 -9.45 4.29
CA ILE A 41 8.70 -9.91 4.21
C ILE A 41 7.87 -8.76 3.67
N THR A 42 7.06 -9.06 2.65
CA THR A 42 6.20 -8.08 1.99
C THR A 42 4.74 -8.48 2.13
N ALA A 43 3.85 -7.52 2.39
CA ALA A 43 2.42 -7.71 2.33
C ALA A 43 2.01 -8.05 0.88
N ASP A 44 1.93 -9.34 0.58
CA ASP A 44 1.65 -9.87 -0.75
C ASP A 44 0.14 -9.95 -1.01
N LEU A 45 -0.39 -8.89 -1.62
CA LEU A 45 -1.80 -8.78 -1.98
C LEU A 45 -2.20 -9.63 -3.20
N SER A 46 -1.25 -10.25 -3.91
CA SER A 46 -1.57 -11.07 -5.08
C SER A 46 -2.40 -12.32 -4.75
N LYS A 47 -2.44 -12.68 -3.45
CA LYS A 47 -3.15 -13.84 -2.93
C LYS A 47 -4.55 -13.51 -2.42
N ILE A 48 -4.92 -12.22 -2.37
CA ILE A 48 -6.26 -11.83 -1.96
C ILE A 48 -7.24 -12.13 -3.09
N ASP A 49 -8.10 -13.11 -2.84
CA ASP A 49 -9.23 -13.43 -3.71
C ASP A 49 -10.40 -12.51 -3.38
N LEU A 50 -10.84 -11.75 -4.38
CA LEU A 50 -12.01 -10.86 -4.29
C LEU A 50 -13.20 -11.40 -5.09
N THR A 51 -13.19 -12.67 -5.52
CA THR A 51 -14.31 -13.25 -6.28
C THR A 51 -15.62 -13.23 -5.50
N ASP A 52 -15.58 -13.38 -4.18
CA ASP A 52 -16.72 -13.23 -3.27
C ASP A 52 -16.93 -11.80 -2.74
N GLY A 53 -16.10 -10.85 -3.18
CA GLY A 53 -16.14 -9.45 -2.78
C GLY A 53 -17.41 -8.71 -3.23
N VAL A 54 -17.67 -7.59 -2.55
CA VAL A 54 -18.79 -6.68 -2.84
C VAL A 54 -18.49 -5.90 -4.12
N SER A 55 -19.42 -5.91 -5.07
CA SER A 55 -19.27 -5.20 -6.34
C SER A 55 -19.14 -3.69 -6.14
N THR A 56 -18.26 -3.08 -6.94
CA THR A 56 -18.11 -1.64 -7.02
C THR A 56 -17.80 -1.23 -8.46
N ALA A 57 -17.75 0.08 -8.73
CA ALA A 57 -17.32 0.57 -10.02
C ALA A 57 -15.89 0.09 -10.32
N GLY A 58 -15.68 -0.51 -11.49
CA GLY A 58 -14.38 -0.98 -11.95
C GLY A 58 -13.77 -2.17 -11.19
N GLY A 59 -14.49 -2.84 -10.29
CA GLY A 59 -13.98 -4.01 -9.55
C GLY A 59 -14.84 -4.46 -8.38
N LYS A 60 -14.18 -4.96 -7.34
CA LYS A 60 -14.76 -5.44 -6.09
C LYS A 60 -13.94 -4.97 -4.89
N ILE A 61 -14.61 -4.80 -3.77
CA ILE A 61 -13.97 -4.62 -2.46
C ILE A 61 -14.10 -5.89 -1.63
N TRP A 62 -13.27 -5.99 -0.60
CA TRP A 62 -13.29 -7.12 0.33
C TRP A 62 -14.69 -7.36 0.89
N LYS A 63 -15.13 -8.62 0.90
CA LYS A 63 -16.49 -9.01 1.32
C LYS A 63 -16.86 -8.54 2.72
N ASP A 64 -15.86 -8.42 3.60
CA ASP A 64 -16.03 -8.10 5.00
C ASP A 64 -15.81 -6.61 5.31
N THR A 65 -15.76 -5.74 4.29
CA THR A 65 -15.61 -4.27 4.46
C THR A 65 -16.69 -3.65 5.38
N TYR A 66 -17.85 -4.30 5.47
CA TYR A 66 -18.96 -3.88 6.34
C TYR A 66 -19.27 -4.90 7.42
N THR A 67 -18.29 -5.71 7.81
CA THR A 67 -18.42 -6.71 8.86
C THR A 67 -17.66 -6.23 10.10
N GLU A 68 -18.37 -6.05 11.23
CA GLU A 68 -17.73 -5.66 12.48
C GLU A 68 -16.67 -6.68 12.91
N ASN A 69 -15.54 -6.17 13.41
CA ASN A 69 -14.43 -6.97 13.95
C ASN A 69 -13.83 -8.00 12.98
N ALA A 70 -14.08 -7.89 11.67
CA ALA A 70 -13.46 -8.77 10.69
C ALA A 70 -11.94 -8.52 10.64
N PRO A 71 -11.10 -9.57 10.82
CA PRO A 71 -9.65 -9.40 10.76
C PRO A 71 -9.20 -9.26 9.30
N LEU A 72 -8.49 -8.18 9.00
CA LEU A 72 -7.81 -8.01 7.71
C LEU A 72 -6.33 -8.34 7.86
N GLU A 73 -5.95 -9.55 7.47
CA GLU A 73 -4.58 -10.07 7.61
C GLU A 73 -3.98 -10.47 6.26
N ILE A 74 -2.76 -10.01 5.99
CA ILE A 74 -1.98 -10.32 4.78
C ILE A 74 -0.61 -10.81 5.26
N GLY A 75 -0.42 -12.13 5.29
CA GLY A 75 0.80 -12.72 5.86
C GLY A 75 0.92 -12.38 7.35
N ILE A 76 2.04 -11.77 7.75
CA ILE A 76 2.28 -11.33 9.13
C ILE A 76 1.71 -9.94 9.45
N PHE A 77 1.02 -9.30 8.51
CA PHE A 77 0.52 -7.94 8.68
C PHE A 77 -0.97 -7.97 8.96
N LYS A 78 -1.36 -7.51 10.15
CA LYS A 78 -2.75 -7.26 10.52
C LYS A 78 -3.05 -5.78 10.36
N PHE A 79 -3.91 -5.47 9.41
CA PHE A 79 -4.39 -4.12 9.17
C PHE A 79 -5.64 -3.90 10.00
N ASN A 80 -5.72 -2.77 10.70
CA ASN A 80 -6.94 -2.49 11.44
C ASN A 80 -8.10 -2.20 10.48
N HIS A 81 -9.26 -2.74 10.80
CA HIS A 81 -10.49 -2.54 10.05
C HIS A 81 -11.63 -2.39 11.05
N ASN A 82 -12.36 -1.28 10.97
CA ASN A 82 -13.50 -1.03 11.82
C ASN A 82 -14.68 -0.68 10.93
N ALA A 83 -15.70 -1.52 10.95
CA ALA A 83 -16.94 -1.32 10.21
C ALA A 83 -18.07 -0.92 11.16
N PHE A 84 -19.03 -0.16 10.64
CA PHE A 84 -20.30 0.18 11.27
C PHE A 84 -21.41 -0.19 10.28
N PRO A 85 -21.87 -1.45 10.28
CA PRO A 85 -22.73 -2.01 9.24
C PRO A 85 -24.05 -1.25 9.12
N ASP A 86 -24.63 -0.83 10.25
CA ASP A 86 -25.87 -0.07 10.32
C ASP A 86 -25.82 1.24 9.53
N TRP A 87 -24.63 1.82 9.39
CA TRP A 87 -24.39 3.08 8.68
C TRP A 87 -23.64 2.88 7.37
N GLN A 88 -23.37 1.62 6.98
CA GLN A 88 -22.56 1.27 5.81
C GLN A 88 -21.27 2.11 5.71
N THR A 89 -20.61 2.29 6.85
CA THR A 89 -19.36 3.05 6.94
C THR A 89 -18.28 2.22 7.63
N TRP A 90 -17.05 2.67 7.47
CA TRP A 90 -15.87 1.98 7.96
C TRP A 90 -14.73 2.98 8.13
N TYR A 91 -13.68 2.61 8.85
CA TYR A 91 -12.38 3.29 8.85
C TYR A 91 -11.24 2.29 9.07
N GLY A 92 -10.01 2.74 8.81
CA GLY A 92 -8.84 1.87 8.76
C GLY A 92 -8.56 1.40 7.36
N PHE A 93 -8.43 0.10 7.15
CA PHE A 93 -8.06 -0.49 5.86
C PHE A 93 -9.14 -1.43 5.34
N THR A 94 -9.30 -1.46 4.01
CA THR A 94 -9.97 -2.54 3.27
C THR A 94 -9.14 -2.87 2.03
N VAL A 95 -9.48 -3.97 1.35
CA VAL A 95 -8.87 -4.35 0.07
C VAL A 95 -9.83 -4.02 -1.07
N SER A 96 -9.30 -3.46 -2.15
CA SER A 96 -10.02 -3.17 -3.38
C SER A 96 -9.19 -3.66 -4.57
N ASN A 97 -9.86 -4.05 -5.65
CA ASN A 97 -9.25 -4.15 -6.97
C ASN A 97 -9.93 -3.24 -8.00
N SER A 98 -10.64 -2.21 -7.53
CA SER A 98 -11.29 -1.24 -8.40
C SER A 98 -10.26 -0.57 -9.32
N SER A 99 -10.51 -0.68 -10.61
CA SER A 99 -9.78 0.05 -11.66
C SER A 99 -10.38 1.42 -11.97
N ASP A 100 -11.40 1.84 -11.20
CA ASP A 100 -12.02 3.14 -11.36
C ASP A 100 -11.16 4.23 -10.72
N ASN A 101 -10.95 5.30 -11.47
CA ASN A 101 -10.28 6.52 -11.01
C ASN A 101 -10.97 7.78 -11.58
N SER A 102 -12.26 7.67 -11.88
CA SER A 102 -13.07 8.77 -12.41
C SER A 102 -13.53 9.73 -11.30
N ASP A 103 -13.99 10.91 -11.70
CA ASP A 103 -14.55 11.91 -10.77
C ASP A 103 -16.02 11.58 -10.49
N HIS A 104 -16.33 11.26 -9.23
CA HIS A 104 -17.65 10.82 -8.81
C HIS A 104 -18.49 11.91 -8.12
N ILE A 105 -18.09 13.18 -8.20
CA ILE A 105 -18.87 14.28 -7.58
C ILE A 105 -20.33 14.32 -8.08
N ASN A 106 -20.57 13.94 -9.35
CA ASN A 106 -21.90 13.92 -9.98
C ASN A 106 -22.45 12.50 -10.20
N SER A 107 -21.80 11.46 -9.65
CA SER A 107 -22.30 10.08 -9.76
C SER A 107 -23.44 9.83 -8.78
N GLU A 108 -24.29 8.85 -9.09
CA GLU A 108 -25.28 8.36 -8.14
C GLU A 108 -24.58 7.85 -6.87
N GLY A 109 -25.05 8.29 -5.70
CA GLY A 109 -24.41 8.00 -4.40
C GLY A 109 -23.10 8.77 -4.13
N GLY A 110 -22.64 9.58 -5.09
CA GLY A 110 -21.48 10.46 -4.97
C GLY A 110 -20.18 9.72 -4.62
N TRP A 111 -19.28 10.40 -3.92
CA TRP A 111 -18.00 9.83 -3.53
C TRP A 111 -18.10 8.67 -2.55
N LEU A 112 -19.06 8.69 -1.62
CA LEU A 112 -19.17 7.63 -0.61
C LEU A 112 -19.45 6.26 -1.25
N ALA A 113 -20.29 6.21 -2.28
CA ALA A 113 -20.55 4.98 -3.03
C ALA A 113 -19.36 4.53 -3.90
N ASN A 114 -18.44 5.44 -4.23
CA ASN A 114 -17.35 5.24 -5.20
C ASN A 114 -15.94 5.47 -4.61
N GLN A 115 -15.77 5.33 -3.29
CA GLN A 115 -14.54 5.63 -2.55
C GLN A 115 -13.39 4.60 -2.71
N TRP A 116 -13.49 3.69 -3.68
CA TRP A 116 -12.76 2.42 -3.68
C TRP A 116 -11.56 2.35 -4.62
N GLY A 117 -11.38 3.38 -5.42
CA GLY A 117 -10.36 3.45 -6.45
C GLY A 117 -8.98 3.86 -5.95
N THR A 118 -8.01 3.78 -6.85
CA THR A 118 -6.68 4.37 -6.70
C THR A 118 -6.31 5.06 -8.02
N MET A 119 -5.61 6.20 -8.00
CA MET A 119 -5.26 6.89 -9.25
C MET A 119 -4.46 6.02 -10.26
N PRO A 120 -3.57 5.09 -9.83
CA PRO A 120 -2.95 4.06 -10.66
C PRO A 120 -3.89 3.00 -11.27
N LYS A 121 -5.17 2.92 -10.86
CA LYS A 121 -6.19 1.95 -11.32
C LYS A 121 -5.96 0.48 -10.91
N GLY A 122 -5.14 0.25 -9.90
CA GLY A 122 -4.82 -1.08 -9.38
C GLY A 122 -3.55 -1.05 -8.52
N GLY A 123 -3.24 -2.18 -7.90
CA GLY A 123 -1.99 -2.37 -7.18
C GLY A 123 -0.76 -2.34 -8.09
N LYS A 124 0.42 -2.59 -7.50
CA LYS A 124 1.73 -2.60 -8.16
C LYS A 124 1.87 -3.69 -9.21
N LEU A 125 1.00 -4.71 -9.18
CA LEU A 125 0.95 -5.76 -10.20
C LEU A 125 0.24 -5.32 -11.48
N GLY A 126 -0.49 -4.20 -11.44
CA GLY A 126 -1.11 -3.57 -12.59
C GLY A 126 -2.58 -3.24 -12.41
N VAL A 127 -3.21 -2.81 -13.49
CA VAL A 127 -4.63 -2.43 -13.50
C VAL A 127 -5.50 -3.58 -13.02
N GLY A 128 -6.40 -3.30 -12.08
CA GLY A 128 -7.32 -4.29 -11.51
C GLY A 128 -6.66 -5.33 -10.60
N SER A 129 -5.38 -5.20 -10.25
CA SER A 129 -4.80 -6.02 -9.18
C SER A 129 -5.22 -5.49 -7.80
N PRO A 130 -5.33 -6.34 -6.77
CA PRO A 130 -5.67 -5.89 -5.42
C PRO A 130 -4.67 -4.87 -4.85
N PHE A 131 -5.19 -3.94 -4.05
CA PHE A 131 -4.45 -2.94 -3.27
C PHE A 131 -5.25 -2.60 -2.00
N LEU A 132 -4.60 -1.94 -1.05
CA LEU A 132 -5.26 -1.46 0.17
C LEU A 132 -5.83 -0.06 -0.06
N VAL A 133 -7.06 0.16 0.38
CA VAL A 133 -7.68 1.47 0.54
C VAL A 133 -7.75 1.76 2.02
N SER A 134 -7.44 3.00 2.42
CA SER A 134 -7.51 3.40 3.81
C SER A 134 -8.24 4.71 4.00
N TYR A 135 -9.13 4.76 4.99
CA TYR A 135 -9.69 5.98 5.56
C TYR A 135 -9.03 6.26 6.91
N ALA A 136 -8.30 7.36 6.98
CA ALA A 136 -7.39 7.67 8.09
C ALA A 136 -7.76 8.94 8.85
N ASP A 137 -7.18 9.07 10.04
CA ASP A 137 -7.30 10.26 10.86
C ASP A 137 -6.55 11.44 10.24
N HIS A 138 -7.06 12.64 10.48
CA HIS A 138 -6.30 13.86 10.24
C HIS A 138 -5.21 13.99 11.30
N LEU A 139 -4.00 14.38 10.91
CA LEU A 139 -2.91 14.62 11.84
C LEU A 139 -3.35 15.69 12.87
N PRO A 140 -3.33 15.37 14.18
CA PRO A 140 -3.79 16.31 15.19
C PRO A 140 -2.81 17.49 15.31
N LYS A 141 -3.35 18.70 15.50
CA LYS A 141 -2.53 19.92 15.71
C LYS A 141 -1.52 19.80 16.86
N ASN A 142 -1.88 19.07 17.91
CA ASN A 142 -0.98 18.75 19.01
C ASN A 142 -0.63 17.26 18.95
N LEU A 143 0.47 16.94 18.26
CA LEU A 143 0.93 15.57 18.05
C LEU A 143 1.22 14.84 19.36
N ASP A 144 1.73 15.53 20.39
CA ASP A 144 2.05 14.94 21.70
C ASP A 144 0.83 14.32 22.40
N ASN A 145 -0.39 14.74 22.04
CA ASN A 145 -1.62 14.14 22.57
C ASN A 145 -1.94 12.77 21.92
N ALA A 146 -1.37 12.49 20.75
CA ALA A 146 -1.53 11.25 20.02
C ALA A 146 -0.29 10.35 20.16
N ILE A 147 0.89 10.87 19.83
CA ILE A 147 2.16 10.13 19.80
C ILE A 147 3.24 11.02 20.40
N LYS A 148 3.85 10.56 21.51
CA LYS A 148 4.87 11.31 22.26
C LYS A 148 6.05 10.42 22.60
N ALA A 149 7.27 10.91 22.32
CA ALA A 149 8.49 10.20 22.65
C ALA A 149 8.55 9.84 24.14
N GLY A 150 8.96 8.60 24.44
CA GLY A 150 9.05 8.11 25.82
C GLY A 150 7.71 7.83 26.50
N THR A 151 6.59 7.85 25.78
CA THR A 151 5.27 7.48 26.31
C THR A 151 4.62 6.41 25.42
N ALA A 152 4.08 5.36 26.04
CA ALA A 152 3.37 4.32 25.29
C ALA A 152 2.11 4.87 24.63
N THR A 153 1.91 4.53 23.36
CA THR A 153 0.82 5.01 22.54
C THR A 153 -0.39 4.08 22.60
N LYS A 154 -1.60 4.68 22.68
CA LYS A 154 -2.89 3.97 22.66
C LYS A 154 -3.34 3.72 21.22
N ILE A 155 -2.73 2.72 20.58
CA ILE A 155 -2.91 2.40 19.17
C ILE A 155 -4.38 2.16 18.78
N GLU A 156 -5.19 1.65 19.70
CA GLU A 156 -6.62 1.37 19.51
C GLU A 156 -7.47 2.61 19.20
N ARG A 157 -6.91 3.82 19.39
CA ARG A 157 -7.59 5.09 19.12
C ARG A 157 -7.44 5.56 17.68
N PHE A 158 -6.54 4.96 16.90
CA PHE A 158 -6.27 5.42 15.54
C PHE A 158 -7.08 4.65 14.52
N SER A 159 -7.64 5.38 13.57
CA SER A 159 -8.39 4.80 12.48
C SER A 159 -7.51 3.93 11.61
N SER A 160 -6.25 4.29 11.35
CA SER A 160 -5.35 3.54 10.44
C SER A 160 -4.05 3.11 11.11
N SER A 161 -3.90 1.80 11.30
CA SER A 161 -2.72 1.16 11.87
C SER A 161 -2.49 -0.26 11.33
N VAL A 162 -1.24 -0.70 11.43
CA VAL A 162 -0.81 -2.05 11.07
C VAL A 162 -0.05 -2.65 12.25
N GLU A 163 -0.36 -3.90 12.59
CA GLU A 163 0.38 -4.74 13.52
C GLU A 163 1.16 -5.81 12.74
N ILE A 164 2.42 -6.01 13.08
CA ILE A 164 3.19 -7.17 12.65
C ILE A 164 2.92 -8.28 13.67
N THR A 165 2.22 -9.35 13.30
CA THR A 165 1.68 -10.33 14.24
C THR A 165 2.68 -11.38 14.72
N ASP A 166 3.84 -11.51 14.08
CA ASP A 166 4.88 -12.41 14.57
C ASP A 166 5.52 -11.87 15.84
N ASP A 167 5.22 -12.53 16.98
CA ASP A 167 5.73 -12.21 18.32
C ASP A 167 7.10 -12.85 18.61
N THR A 168 7.59 -13.72 17.74
CA THR A 168 8.84 -14.46 17.94
C THR A 168 10.06 -13.73 17.39
N LYS A 169 9.84 -12.69 16.57
CA LYS A 169 10.87 -11.95 15.85
C LYS A 169 10.72 -10.44 16.00
N THR A 170 11.78 -9.72 15.66
CA THR A 170 11.80 -8.25 15.55
C THR A 170 11.97 -7.87 14.09
N TYR A 171 11.30 -6.82 13.66
CA TYR A 171 11.30 -6.39 12.26
C TYR A 171 11.69 -4.93 12.12
N ALA A 172 12.56 -4.63 11.17
CA ALA A 172 12.85 -3.26 10.75
C ALA A 172 11.91 -2.85 9.62
N ALA A 173 11.31 -1.67 9.70
CA ALA A 173 10.53 -1.11 8.60
C ALA A 173 11.46 -0.82 7.40
N LYS A 174 11.01 -1.10 6.17
CA LYS A 174 11.83 -0.86 4.96
C LYS A 174 11.15 0.05 3.98
N SER A 175 9.96 -0.30 3.49
CA SER A 175 9.27 0.52 2.50
C SER A 175 7.79 0.23 2.44
N ALA A 176 7.03 1.14 1.84
CA ALA A 176 5.69 0.87 1.32
C ALA A 176 5.43 1.70 0.07
N ASN A 177 4.52 1.27 -0.78
CA ASN A 177 4.03 2.09 -1.88
C ASN A 177 2.76 2.81 -1.46
N PHE A 178 2.67 4.09 -1.80
CA PHE A 178 1.48 4.89 -1.58
C PHE A 178 1.03 5.57 -2.87
N ALA A 179 -0.28 5.71 -3.04
CA ALA A 179 -0.86 6.51 -4.11
C ALA A 179 -2.07 7.29 -3.58
N ILE A 180 -2.30 8.45 -4.19
CA ILE A 180 -3.45 9.29 -3.87
C ILE A 180 -4.74 8.59 -4.32
N SER A 181 -5.78 8.64 -3.48
CA SER A 181 -7.11 8.15 -3.83
C SER A 181 -7.79 9.10 -4.84
N PRO A 182 -8.72 8.61 -5.68
CA PRO A 182 -9.46 9.48 -6.60
C PRO A 182 -10.23 10.58 -5.87
N TRP A 183 -10.86 10.29 -4.73
CA TRP A 183 -11.62 11.28 -3.97
C TRP A 183 -10.71 12.44 -3.51
N SER A 184 -9.57 12.14 -2.88
CA SER A 184 -8.61 13.17 -2.48
C SER A 184 -8.05 13.91 -3.70
N TYR A 185 -7.76 13.21 -4.79
CA TYR A 185 -7.23 13.79 -6.02
C TYR A 185 -8.17 14.83 -6.65
N TYR A 186 -9.44 14.48 -6.87
CA TYR A 186 -10.39 15.41 -7.48
C TYR A 186 -10.85 16.51 -6.52
N GLY A 187 -10.95 16.21 -5.22
CA GLY A 187 -11.18 17.25 -4.20
C GLY A 187 -10.08 18.32 -4.23
N ILE A 188 -8.82 17.91 -4.36
CA ILE A 188 -7.68 18.83 -4.50
C ILE A 188 -7.71 19.58 -5.84
N LEU A 189 -8.02 18.89 -6.94
CA LEU A 189 -7.94 19.45 -8.29
C LEU A 189 -9.08 20.43 -8.61
N ASN A 190 -10.30 20.08 -8.18
CA ASN A 190 -11.55 20.71 -8.60
C ASN A 190 -12.35 21.30 -7.41
N GLY A 191 -12.10 20.83 -6.19
CA GLY A 191 -13.01 21.00 -5.06
C GLY A 191 -14.18 20.00 -5.12
N ASP A 192 -14.89 19.85 -4.00
CA ASP A 192 -16.15 19.12 -3.93
C ASP A 192 -17.15 19.84 -2.99
N ALA A 193 -18.15 19.12 -2.46
CA ALA A 193 -19.13 19.70 -1.54
C ALA A 193 -18.53 20.22 -0.21
N TYR A 194 -17.33 19.76 0.13
CA TYR A 194 -16.60 20.11 1.36
C TYR A 194 -15.22 20.70 1.03
N ALA A 195 -14.43 19.99 0.22
CA ALA A 195 -13.07 20.36 -0.14
C ALA A 195 -13.07 21.56 -1.09
N ARG A 196 -12.11 22.47 -0.91
CA ARG A 196 -11.79 23.47 -1.93
C ARG A 196 -10.66 22.97 -2.82
N LYS A 197 -10.61 23.51 -4.03
CA LYS A 197 -9.44 23.40 -4.90
C LYS A 197 -8.20 23.92 -4.18
N PHE A 198 -7.08 23.22 -4.37
CA PHE A 198 -5.78 23.66 -3.87
C PHE A 198 -5.18 24.78 -4.72
N GLU A 199 -4.46 25.65 -4.03
CA GLU A 199 -3.74 26.79 -4.57
C GLU A 199 -2.26 26.74 -4.15
N LYS A 200 -1.49 27.74 -4.58
CA LYS A 200 -0.10 27.89 -4.11
C LYS A 200 -0.09 28.04 -2.59
N GLY A 201 0.70 27.23 -1.92
CA GLY A 201 0.79 27.18 -0.45
C GLY A 201 0.19 25.91 0.15
N ASP A 202 -0.64 25.17 -0.59
CA ASP A 202 -1.31 23.98 -0.09
C ASP A 202 -0.48 22.70 -0.19
N TYR A 203 -0.79 21.72 0.65
CA TYR A 203 -0.22 20.38 0.56
C TYR A 203 -1.17 19.31 1.10
N PHE A 204 -0.95 18.07 0.65
CA PHE A 204 -1.59 16.87 1.15
C PHE A 204 -0.54 15.78 1.35
N ALA A 205 -0.41 15.29 2.57
CA ALA A 205 0.68 14.40 2.97
C ALA A 205 0.19 13.24 3.85
N ILE A 206 0.93 12.15 3.83
CA ILE A 206 0.83 11.04 4.78
C ILE A 206 2.00 11.08 5.75
N HIS A 207 1.73 10.82 7.02
CA HIS A 207 2.71 10.70 8.10
C HIS A 207 2.65 9.30 8.68
N ILE A 208 3.77 8.58 8.64
CA ILE A 208 3.89 7.20 9.11
C ILE A 208 4.76 7.18 10.35
N PHE A 209 4.21 6.71 11.46
CA PHE A 209 4.91 6.54 12.73
C PHE A 209 5.17 5.05 12.99
N GLY A 210 6.35 4.73 13.52
CA GLY A 210 6.68 3.40 14.02
C GLY A 210 6.50 3.33 15.53
N LEU A 211 5.97 2.21 16.02
CA LEU A 211 5.94 1.86 17.44
C LEU A 211 6.57 0.48 17.65
N ASP A 212 7.27 0.28 18.76
CA ASP A 212 7.82 -1.02 19.15
C ASP A 212 6.77 -1.94 19.80
N LYS A 213 7.20 -3.13 20.26
CA LYS A 213 6.32 -4.13 20.90
C LYS A 213 5.63 -3.62 22.17
N ASP A 214 6.24 -2.67 22.86
CA ASP A 214 5.72 -2.06 24.08
C ASP A 214 4.87 -0.81 23.76
N LYS A 215 4.56 -0.60 22.47
CA LYS A 215 3.83 0.54 21.90
C LYS A 215 4.54 1.87 22.14
N MET A 216 5.86 1.85 22.33
CA MET A 216 6.66 3.05 22.46
C MET A 216 7.01 3.58 21.07
N PRO A 217 6.86 4.90 20.81
CA PRO A 217 7.25 5.47 19.52
C PRO A 217 8.73 5.28 19.24
N THR A 218 9.04 4.75 18.06
CA THR A 218 10.39 4.69 17.52
C THR A 218 10.76 6.05 16.90
N ASN A 219 12.00 6.18 16.41
CA ASN A 219 12.48 7.40 15.74
C ASN A 219 12.20 8.71 16.53
N ASN A 220 12.23 8.65 17.87
CA ASN A 220 11.88 9.77 18.74
C ASN A 220 10.49 10.38 18.44
N ALA A 221 9.50 9.55 18.11
CA ALA A 221 8.16 9.97 17.70
C ALA A 221 8.14 10.89 16.46
N LYS A 222 9.15 10.81 15.59
CA LYS A 222 9.14 11.50 14.29
C LYS A 222 8.61 10.58 13.20
N PRO A 223 7.68 11.07 12.35
CA PRO A 223 7.18 10.27 11.25
C PRO A 223 8.17 10.26 10.09
N VAL A 224 8.02 9.27 9.22
CA VAL A 224 8.36 9.43 7.81
C VAL A 224 7.18 10.12 7.12
N THR A 225 7.45 11.21 6.39
CA THR A 225 6.42 11.98 5.69
C THR A 225 6.56 11.82 4.18
N HIS A 226 5.45 11.54 3.51
CA HIS A 226 5.35 11.57 2.05
C HIS A 226 4.27 12.56 1.60
N TYR A 227 4.64 13.49 0.71
CA TYR A 227 3.70 14.43 0.12
C TYR A 227 3.10 13.85 -1.15
N PHE A 228 1.79 13.60 -1.16
CA PHE A 228 1.06 13.31 -2.40
C PHE A 228 0.96 14.55 -3.28
N VAL A 229 0.79 15.71 -2.63
CA VAL A 229 0.72 17.04 -3.27
C VAL A 229 1.50 18.03 -2.41
N ASP A 230 2.35 18.84 -3.03
CA ASP A 230 3.05 19.94 -2.38
C ASP A 230 3.12 21.15 -3.32
N PHE A 231 2.20 22.10 -3.10
CA PHE A 231 2.10 23.35 -3.86
C PHE A 231 2.72 24.55 -3.12
N ARG A 232 3.46 24.33 -2.04
CA ARG A 232 4.12 25.43 -1.29
C ARG A 232 5.09 26.22 -2.16
N ASN A 233 5.75 25.54 -3.10
CA ASN A 233 6.68 26.12 -4.06
C ASN A 233 6.08 26.35 -5.46
N GLY A 234 4.76 26.38 -5.58
CA GLY A 234 4.04 26.56 -6.85
C GLY A 234 3.12 25.40 -7.17
N VAL A 235 2.08 25.65 -7.96
CA VAL A 235 1.13 24.60 -8.37
C VAL A 235 1.79 23.72 -9.43
N ASN A 236 1.85 22.42 -9.16
CA ASN A 236 2.51 21.41 -10.00
C ASN A 236 1.51 20.32 -10.43
N THR A 237 1.92 19.46 -11.35
CA THR A 237 1.17 18.24 -11.65
C THR A 237 1.14 17.32 -10.43
N ILE A 238 -0.04 16.77 -10.12
CA ILE A 238 -0.22 15.79 -9.04
C ILE A 238 0.21 14.42 -9.55
N ASN A 239 1.03 13.70 -8.78
CA ASN A 239 1.44 12.34 -9.14
C ASN A 239 0.24 11.39 -9.03
N THR A 240 -0.10 10.72 -10.14
CA THR A 240 -1.17 9.71 -10.21
C THR A 240 -0.64 8.28 -10.23
N SER A 241 0.67 8.09 -10.01
CA SER A 241 1.34 6.79 -9.95
C SER A 241 1.70 6.40 -8.51
N TRP A 242 2.08 5.14 -8.31
CA TRP A 242 2.61 4.66 -7.03
C TRP A 242 3.96 5.30 -6.69
N SER A 243 4.07 5.85 -5.48
CA SER A 243 5.32 6.33 -4.88
C SER A 243 5.86 5.28 -3.91
N THR A 244 7.06 4.75 -4.14
CA THR A 244 7.76 3.94 -3.14
C THR A 244 8.39 4.86 -2.10
N VAL A 245 8.03 4.69 -0.83
CA VAL A 245 8.51 5.49 0.30
C VAL A 245 9.40 4.62 1.17
N ASP A 246 10.60 5.12 1.48
CA ASP A 246 11.55 4.50 2.41
C ASP A 246 11.09 4.74 3.85
N LEU A 247 10.91 3.66 4.60
CA LEU A 247 10.46 3.66 5.99
C LEU A 247 11.60 3.31 6.97
N SER A 248 12.84 3.17 6.49
CA SER A 248 13.97 2.67 7.27
C SER A 248 14.30 3.52 8.50
N GLU A 249 14.07 4.84 8.44
CA GLU A 249 14.26 5.73 9.59
C GLU A 249 13.35 5.38 10.79
N LEU A 250 12.25 4.66 10.58
CA LEU A 250 11.38 4.18 11.67
C LEU A 250 12.03 3.06 12.50
N GLY A 251 13.09 2.43 11.98
CA GLY A 251 13.84 1.38 12.69
C GLY A 251 12.99 0.13 12.98
N ASN A 252 13.19 -0.45 14.16
CA ASN A 252 12.54 -1.68 14.57
C ASN A 252 11.10 -1.42 15.04
N VAL A 253 10.11 -1.95 14.33
CA VAL A 253 8.69 -1.70 14.58
C VAL A 253 7.94 -2.99 14.84
N LYS A 254 6.92 -2.91 15.70
CA LYS A 254 5.83 -3.89 15.82
C LYS A 254 4.55 -3.32 15.22
N TYR A 255 4.37 -2.01 15.28
CA TYR A 255 3.21 -1.32 14.76
C TYR A 255 3.60 -0.14 13.86
N LEU A 256 2.75 0.14 12.88
CA LEU A 256 2.76 1.38 12.10
C LEU A 256 1.43 2.12 12.30
N VAL A 257 1.49 3.45 12.42
CA VAL A 257 0.30 4.33 12.54
C VAL A 257 0.36 5.38 11.44
N PHE A 258 -0.77 5.64 10.80
CA PHE A 258 -0.87 6.48 9.61
C PHE A 258 -1.82 7.65 9.88
N PHE A 259 -1.37 8.86 9.56
CA PHE A 259 -2.21 10.06 9.52
C PHE A 259 -2.11 10.69 8.15
N LEU A 260 -3.20 11.34 7.73
CA LEU A 260 -3.17 12.27 6.61
C LEU A 260 -3.16 13.69 7.14
N GLU A 261 -2.50 14.60 6.42
CA GLU A 261 -2.48 16.02 6.73
C GLU A 261 -2.82 16.82 5.47
N THR A 262 -3.74 17.76 5.59
CA THR A 262 -4.12 18.70 4.53
C THR A 262 -4.09 20.13 5.07
N THR A 263 -3.79 21.09 4.19
CA THR A 263 -3.95 22.52 4.49
C THR A 263 -5.40 23.01 4.32
N ASP A 264 -6.26 22.24 3.66
CA ASP A 264 -7.68 22.53 3.52
C ASP A 264 -8.45 22.04 4.75
N VAL A 265 -8.46 22.89 5.79
CA VAL A 265 -9.06 22.63 7.10
C VAL A 265 -10.11 23.68 7.41
N GLY A 266 -11.36 23.24 7.58
CA GLY A 266 -12.47 24.06 8.03
C GLY A 266 -12.66 24.04 9.54
N GLN A 267 -13.81 24.57 10.00
CA GLN A 267 -14.18 24.57 11.42
C GLN A 267 -14.29 23.15 12.02
N TRP A 268 -14.69 22.18 11.21
CA TRP A 268 -15.00 20.81 11.64
C TRP A 268 -13.88 19.80 11.40
N GLY A 269 -12.74 20.24 10.87
CA GLY A 269 -11.61 19.38 10.54
C GLY A 269 -11.16 19.52 9.09
N ALA A 270 -10.44 18.53 8.60
CA ALA A 270 -10.04 18.46 7.20
C ALA A 270 -11.27 18.41 6.29
N ASN A 271 -11.27 19.23 5.24
CA ASN A 271 -12.30 19.17 4.20
C ASN A 271 -11.89 18.20 3.08
N THR A 272 -10.59 18.11 2.77
CA THR A 272 -10.07 17.11 1.83
C THR A 272 -10.36 15.70 2.36
N ALA A 273 -10.91 14.84 1.50
CA ALA A 273 -11.15 13.44 1.86
C ALA A 273 -9.85 12.75 2.32
N LEU A 274 -9.88 12.14 3.50
CA LEU A 274 -8.70 11.54 4.13
C LEU A 274 -8.52 10.08 3.72
N TYR A 275 -8.46 9.86 2.41
CA TYR A 275 -8.26 8.54 1.82
C TYR A 275 -6.90 8.44 1.15
N PHE A 276 -6.19 7.36 1.44
CA PHE A 276 -4.98 6.98 0.71
C PHE A 276 -5.05 5.53 0.29
N THR A 277 -4.18 5.15 -0.63
CA THR A 277 -4.04 3.75 -1.06
C THR A 277 -2.62 3.28 -0.86
N MET A 278 -2.46 1.99 -0.58
CA MET A 278 -1.20 1.40 -0.16
C MET A 278 -0.98 0.04 -0.81
N ASP A 279 0.28 -0.31 -1.08
CA ASP A 279 0.66 -1.64 -1.56
C ASP A 279 2.11 -2.00 -1.15
N GLN A 280 2.38 -3.29 -1.02
CA GLN A 280 3.69 -3.88 -0.74
C GLN A 280 4.39 -3.27 0.48
N LEU A 281 3.72 -3.24 1.64
CA LEU A 281 4.40 -2.96 2.91
C LEU A 281 5.51 -3.99 3.11
N LYS A 282 6.75 -3.52 3.27
CA LYS A 282 7.93 -4.35 3.41
C LYS A 282 8.64 -4.08 4.74
N VAL A 283 8.97 -5.17 5.43
CA VAL A 283 9.80 -5.19 6.63
C VAL A 283 10.92 -6.22 6.47
N GLU A 284 11.94 -6.16 7.31
CA GLU A 284 13.08 -7.07 7.31
C GLU A 284 13.25 -7.68 8.70
N GLU A 285 13.38 -9.00 8.79
CA GLU A 285 13.69 -9.66 10.07
C GLU A 285 15.08 -9.23 10.57
N VAL A 286 15.13 -8.70 11.79
CA VAL A 286 16.37 -8.35 12.47
C VAL A 286 16.97 -9.63 13.08
N LYS A 287 18.23 -9.91 12.73
CA LYS A 287 18.98 -11.07 13.23
C LYS A 287 19.51 -10.87 14.64
#